data_AF-A0A4R5B1V5-F1
#
_entry.id   AF-A0A4R5B1V5-F1
#
_cell.length_a   1.000
_cell.length_b   1.000
_cell.length_c   1.000
_cell.angle_alpha   90.00
_cell.angle_beta   90.00
_cell.angle_gamma   90.00
#
_symmetry.space_group_name_H-M   'P 1'
#
loop_
_entity.id
_entity.type
_entity.pdbx_description
1 polymer ?
#
loop_
_entity_poly.entity_id
_entity_poly.type
_entity_poly.pdbx_seq_one_letter_code
_entity_poly.pdbx_strand_id
1 'polypeptide(L)'
;MKKILFLSLIATFLTVSCNQKEKEETTLNSEKTEKMAELYSCPMHSEVTGVAGSECPECGMELTEKVIPTTSTEKEETPVTVADVTEEPSTIIKIRNADKATFPTDAIVSKYLKIKNALTKDDSKGAAAAAKELIAALNNSNSSSLDTKLKNKYNAFVGDAKVHVKHIGENAGKMEHQREYFSLLSQDVFSLIKAFGTKQTVYQDYCPMYGDGKTGYWISETKDVINPYYGSEMLNCGNIVQTFL
;
A
#
# COMPACT_ATOMS: atom_id res chain seq x y z
N MET A 1 17.59 69.55 7.06
CA MET A 1 17.80 70.36 8.29
C MET A 1 16.46 70.53 9.00
N LYS A 2 16.46 70.48 10.34
CA LYS A 2 15.35 70.58 11.33
C LYS A 2 14.39 69.36 11.38
N LYS A 3 14.53 68.40 12.32
CA LYS A 3 14.24 68.39 13.79
C LYS A 3 12.72 68.53 14.05
N ILE A 4 11.99 67.61 14.70
CA ILE A 4 12.00 67.24 16.14
C ILE A 4 10.91 66.17 16.45
N LEU A 5 11.23 65.28 17.43
CA LEU A 5 10.45 64.51 18.46
C LEU A 5 9.00 64.03 18.19
N PHE A 6 8.53 62.87 18.68
CA PHE A 6 8.50 62.29 20.04
C PHE A 6 8.57 60.74 19.94
N LEU A 7 9.33 59.93 20.69
CA LEU A 7 9.59 59.77 22.14
C LEU A 7 8.33 59.48 22.99
N SER A 8 8.07 58.19 23.23
CA SER A 8 7.42 57.69 24.44
C SER A 8 7.61 56.17 24.58
N LEU A 9 8.59 55.82 25.40
CA LEU A 9 8.89 54.49 25.92
C LEU A 9 8.48 54.50 27.38
N ILE A 10 7.51 53.69 27.81
CA ILE A 10 7.33 53.35 29.23
C ILE A 10 6.97 51.87 29.34
N ALA A 11 7.95 51.12 29.85
CA ALA A 11 7.81 49.77 30.38
C ALA A 11 7.48 49.83 31.89
N THR A 12 7.32 48.64 32.49
CA THR A 12 7.17 48.27 33.91
C THR A 12 5.73 48.24 34.44
N PHE A 13 5.14 47.09 34.77
CA PHE A 13 5.43 45.97 35.72
C PHE A 13 4.72 46.12 37.08
N LEU A 14 3.81 45.16 37.32
CA LEU A 14 3.37 44.49 38.57
C LEU A 14 2.59 45.24 39.66
N THR A 15 1.44 44.65 40.00
CA THR A 15 1.11 44.00 41.31
C THR A 15 -0.08 43.04 41.07
N VAL A 16 0.07 41.71 41.11
CA VAL A 16 -0.15 40.81 42.26
C VAL A 16 -1.27 41.24 43.22
N SER A 17 -2.38 40.48 43.20
CA SER A 17 -3.12 40.09 44.41
C SER A 17 -3.95 38.82 44.13
N CYS A 18 -3.63 37.75 44.85
CA CYS A 18 -4.31 36.45 44.85
C CYS A 18 -5.67 36.53 45.59
N ASN A 19 -6.64 35.65 45.29
CA ASN A 19 -6.96 34.52 46.20
C ASN A 19 -8.03 33.53 45.67
N GLN A 20 -7.65 32.25 45.73
CA GLN A 20 -8.40 30.99 45.97
C GLN A 20 -9.78 30.73 45.35
N LYS A 21 -9.84 29.71 44.49
CA LYS A 21 -10.37 28.40 44.89
C LYS A 21 -9.83 27.25 44.01
N GLU A 22 -9.67 26.11 44.65
CA GLU A 22 -8.82 24.95 44.34
C GLU A 22 -9.30 24.09 43.16
N LYS A 23 -8.38 23.52 42.38
CA LYS A 23 -7.90 22.11 42.50
C LYS A 23 -6.89 21.73 41.40
N GLU A 24 -5.72 21.28 41.88
CA GLU A 24 -4.80 20.18 41.43
C GLU A 24 -4.65 19.87 39.93
N GLU A 25 -3.47 20.11 39.32
CA GLU A 25 -2.29 19.22 39.19
C GLU A 25 -2.59 17.93 38.39
N THR A 26 -2.17 17.82 37.13
CA THR A 26 -0.81 17.54 36.60
C THR A 26 -0.24 16.19 37.03
N THR A 27 -0.01 15.36 36.00
CA THR A 27 0.85 14.16 35.89
C THR A 27 0.50 12.92 36.70
N LEU A 28 0.01 11.87 36.01
CA LEU A 28 0.75 10.61 35.86
C LEU A 28 0.14 9.71 34.78
N ASN A 29 1.05 9.07 34.03
CA ASN A 29 0.96 7.74 33.42
C ASN A 29 -0.14 7.37 32.43
N SER A 30 0.35 7.18 31.20
CA SER A 30 0.14 5.98 30.37
C SER A 30 -0.28 4.73 31.17
N GLU A 31 -1.52 4.30 30.98
CA GLU A 31 -1.91 2.90 31.00
C GLU A 31 -2.87 2.65 29.82
N LYS A 32 -2.27 2.40 28.66
CA LYS A 32 -2.94 1.72 27.55
C LYS A 32 -3.06 0.26 27.98
N THR A 33 -4.18 -0.10 28.58
CA THR A 33 -4.55 -1.50 28.80
C THR A 33 -4.85 -2.10 27.42
N GLU A 34 -3.83 -2.71 26.84
CA GLU A 34 -3.93 -3.57 25.67
C GLU A 34 -4.78 -4.78 26.02
N LYS A 35 -6.09 -4.67 25.81
CA LYS A 35 -6.95 -5.83 25.64
C LYS A 35 -6.69 -6.34 24.22
N MET A 36 -5.87 -7.38 24.10
CA MET A 36 -5.67 -8.12 22.86
C MET A 36 -7.04 -8.38 22.22
N ALA A 37 -7.25 -7.85 21.01
CA ALA A 37 -8.48 -8.06 20.26
C ALA A 37 -8.59 -9.55 19.95
N GLU A 38 -9.64 -10.20 20.46
CA GLU A 38 -9.94 -11.59 20.12
C GLU A 38 -10.38 -11.64 18.65
N LEU A 39 -9.59 -12.32 17.82
CA LEU A 39 -9.90 -12.52 16.41
C LEU A 39 -10.66 -13.82 16.22
N TYR A 40 -11.55 -13.84 15.22
CA TYR A 40 -12.42 -14.96 14.88
C TYR A 40 -12.27 -15.28 13.38
N SER A 41 -12.27 -16.56 13.02
CA SER A 41 -12.09 -17.06 11.65
C SER A 41 -13.41 -17.49 10.99
N CYS A 42 -13.42 -17.47 9.66
CA CYS A 42 -14.54 -17.98 8.87
C CYS A 42 -14.51 -19.52 8.86
N PRO A 43 -15.63 -20.21 9.15
CA PRO A 43 -15.66 -21.68 9.17
C PRO A 43 -15.31 -22.35 7.83
N MET A 44 -15.41 -21.63 6.71
CA MET A 44 -15.04 -22.13 5.37
C MET A 44 -13.67 -21.64 4.89
N HIS A 45 -13.17 -20.53 5.47
CA HIS A 45 -11.91 -19.91 5.09
C HIS A 45 -11.19 -19.52 6.39
N SER A 46 -10.51 -20.49 7.02
CA SER A 46 -9.85 -20.28 8.32
C SER A 46 -8.79 -19.16 8.28
N GLU A 47 -8.31 -18.82 7.08
CA GLU A 47 -7.38 -17.72 6.79
C GLU A 47 -8.07 -16.33 6.87
N VAL A 48 -9.39 -16.27 6.69
CA VAL A 48 -10.17 -15.03 6.83
C VAL A 48 -10.49 -14.84 8.30
N THR A 49 -9.84 -13.85 8.91
CA THR A 49 -10.01 -13.50 10.32
C THR A 49 -10.56 -12.09 10.50
N GLY A 50 -11.28 -11.87 11.60
CA GLY A 50 -11.94 -10.60 11.89
C GLY A 50 -12.62 -10.59 13.25
N VAL A 51 -13.60 -9.71 13.42
CA VAL A 51 -14.35 -9.60 14.69
C VAL A 51 -15.44 -10.68 14.71
N ALA A 52 -15.69 -11.28 15.88
CA ALA A 52 -16.83 -12.19 16.07
C ALA A 52 -18.12 -11.55 15.55
N GLY A 53 -18.87 -12.30 14.74
CA GLY A 53 -20.16 -11.82 14.22
C GLY A 53 -20.09 -11.04 12.91
N SER A 54 -18.89 -10.78 12.37
CA SER A 54 -18.77 -10.09 11.07
C SER A 54 -18.97 -11.03 9.89
N GLU A 55 -19.47 -10.51 8.77
CA GLU A 55 -19.64 -11.27 7.53
C GLU A 55 -18.28 -11.47 6.83
N CYS A 56 -17.97 -12.72 6.47
CA CYS A 56 -16.81 -13.08 5.67
C CYS A 56 -16.95 -12.45 4.27
N PRO A 57 -15.99 -11.64 3.79
CA PRO A 57 -16.06 -11.01 2.48
C PRO A 57 -16.01 -11.99 1.31
N GLU A 58 -15.50 -13.20 1.53
CA GLU A 58 -15.34 -14.22 0.49
C GLU A 58 -16.61 -15.06 0.27
N CYS A 59 -17.43 -15.28 1.30
CA CYS A 59 -18.63 -16.13 1.19
C CYS A 59 -19.88 -15.61 1.91
N GLY A 60 -19.81 -14.46 2.57
CA GLY A 60 -20.93 -13.84 3.29
C GLY A 60 -21.35 -14.54 4.59
N MET A 61 -20.58 -15.50 5.08
CA MET A 61 -20.90 -16.20 6.34
C MET A 61 -20.23 -15.56 7.54
N GLU A 62 -20.85 -15.68 8.70
CA GLU A 62 -20.38 -15.09 9.96
C GLU A 62 -19.05 -15.71 10.44
N LEU A 63 -18.13 -14.88 10.97
CA LEU A 63 -16.91 -15.32 11.64
C LEU A 63 -17.24 -15.75 13.08
N THR A 64 -17.07 -17.04 13.38
CA THR A 64 -17.53 -17.63 14.65
C THR A 64 -16.47 -18.38 15.44
N GLU A 65 -15.31 -18.71 14.84
CA GLU A 65 -14.29 -19.53 15.48
C GLU A 65 -13.15 -18.71 16.05
N LYS A 66 -12.88 -18.78 17.36
CA LYS A 66 -11.85 -17.95 17.99
C LYS A 66 -10.43 -18.40 17.58
N VAL A 67 -9.63 -17.45 17.12
CA VAL A 67 -8.22 -17.65 16.78
C VAL A 67 -7.38 -17.50 18.04
N ILE A 68 -6.76 -18.60 18.49
CA ILE A 68 -5.85 -18.59 19.63
C ILE A 68 -4.45 -18.19 19.12
N PRO A 69 -3.84 -17.11 19.63
CA PRO A 69 -2.48 -16.73 19.24
C PRO A 69 -1.48 -17.74 19.82
N THR A 70 -0.82 -18.50 18.95
CA THR A 70 0.29 -19.38 19.33
C THR A 70 1.58 -18.55 19.50
N THR A 71 1.82 -18.08 20.71
CA THR A 71 3.12 -17.56 21.15
C THR A 71 4.16 -18.70 21.14
N SER A 72 5.17 -18.59 20.29
CA SER A 72 6.35 -19.47 20.32
C SER A 72 7.46 -18.78 21.12
N THR A 73 7.71 -19.28 22.33
CA THR A 73 8.76 -18.83 23.23
C THR A 73 10.09 -19.49 22.87
N GLU A 74 11.13 -18.66 22.87
CA GLU A 74 12.55 -18.98 22.69
C GLU A 74 13.12 -19.93 23.76
N LYS A 75 14.00 -20.86 23.36
CA LYS A 75 15.05 -21.42 24.22
C LYS A 75 16.35 -21.63 23.42
N GLU A 76 17.39 -21.10 24.03
CA GLU A 76 18.79 -20.83 23.68
C GLU A 76 19.69 -22.03 23.27
N GLU A 77 20.56 -21.77 22.28
CA GLU A 77 21.93 -22.27 21.94
C GLU A 77 22.21 -23.80 21.81
N THR A 78 23.01 -24.36 20.87
CA THR A 78 23.88 -24.01 19.71
C THR A 78 24.22 -25.37 19.00
N PRO A 79 25.13 -25.48 18.00
CA PRO A 79 25.16 -24.92 16.65
C PRO A 79 25.23 -26.05 15.58
N VAL A 80 24.42 -26.04 14.52
CA VAL A 80 24.58 -26.99 13.40
C VAL A 80 24.36 -26.31 12.05
N THR A 81 25.49 -26.15 11.36
CA THR A 81 25.76 -26.17 9.91
C THR A 81 24.63 -25.90 8.90
N VAL A 82 24.87 -24.84 8.12
CA VAL A 82 24.53 -24.60 6.71
C VAL A 82 23.95 -25.80 5.94
N ALA A 83 22.65 -25.74 5.61
CA ALA A 83 22.08 -26.15 4.32
C ALA A 83 20.59 -25.81 4.27
N ASP A 84 20.16 -25.36 3.09
CA ASP A 84 18.80 -25.40 2.56
C ASP A 84 17.80 -24.34 3.07
N VAL A 85 17.79 -23.19 2.36
CA VAL A 85 16.63 -22.29 2.32
C VAL A 85 15.61 -22.93 1.36
N THR A 86 14.62 -23.59 1.92
CA THR A 86 13.43 -24.03 1.19
C THR A 86 12.62 -22.81 0.77
N GLU A 87 12.53 -22.58 -0.55
CA GLU A 87 11.63 -21.60 -1.16
C GLU A 87 10.17 -21.94 -0.84
N GLU A 88 9.45 -21.02 -0.19
CA GLU A 88 8.00 -21.06 0.01
C GLU A 88 7.25 -21.10 -1.34
N PRO A 89 6.11 -21.80 -1.45
CA PRO A 89 5.51 -22.13 -2.74
C PRO A 89 4.78 -20.92 -3.35
N SER A 90 5.49 -20.17 -4.21
CA SER A 90 4.86 -19.18 -5.09
C SER A 90 3.88 -19.87 -6.04
N THR A 91 2.63 -19.40 -6.07
CA THR A 91 1.62 -19.97 -6.99
C THR A 91 1.91 -19.49 -8.41
N ILE A 92 2.25 -20.42 -9.31
CA ILE A 92 2.53 -20.11 -10.72
C ILE A 92 1.21 -20.08 -11.50
N ILE A 93 0.82 -18.91 -12.01
CA ILE A 93 -0.28 -18.78 -12.96
C ILE A 93 0.28 -18.74 -14.38
N LYS A 94 0.09 -19.83 -15.14
CA LYS A 94 0.34 -19.86 -16.59
C LYS A 94 -0.82 -19.19 -17.32
N ILE A 95 -0.54 -18.10 -18.03
CA ILE A 95 -1.58 -17.39 -18.77
C ILE A 95 -1.89 -18.13 -20.08
N ARG A 96 -3.13 -18.61 -20.25
CA ARG A 96 -3.55 -19.33 -21.48
C ARG A 96 -3.62 -18.36 -22.66
N ASN A 97 -2.84 -18.65 -23.69
CA ASN A 97 -2.51 -17.80 -24.84
C ASN A 97 -3.59 -17.61 -25.93
N ALA A 98 -4.79 -18.18 -25.81
CA ALA A 98 -5.56 -18.45 -27.02
C ALA A 98 -6.31 -17.27 -27.67
N ASP A 99 -6.67 -16.18 -26.96
CA ASP A 99 -7.44 -15.06 -27.56
C ASP A 99 -6.94 -13.64 -27.16
N LYS A 100 -5.75 -13.52 -26.55
CA LYS A 100 -5.24 -12.29 -25.90
C LYS A 100 -4.10 -11.57 -26.65
N ALA A 101 -3.88 -11.88 -27.92
CA ALA A 101 -2.92 -11.15 -28.72
C ALA A 101 -3.50 -9.75 -29.04
N THR A 102 -2.79 -8.69 -28.65
CA THR A 102 -2.99 -7.27 -29.05
C THR A 102 -3.76 -6.36 -28.06
N PHE A 103 -3.81 -6.70 -26.77
CA PHE A 103 -4.26 -5.72 -25.76
C PHE A 103 -3.07 -4.97 -25.13
N PRO A 104 -3.13 -3.65 -24.86
CA PRO A 104 -1.97 -2.86 -24.42
C PRO A 104 -1.53 -3.14 -22.97
N THR A 105 -1.83 -4.32 -22.41
CA THR A 105 -1.47 -4.69 -21.03
C THR A 105 0.03 -4.53 -20.79
N ASP A 106 0.87 -5.02 -21.71
CA ASP A 106 2.33 -4.93 -21.55
C ASP A 106 2.82 -3.48 -21.48
N ALA A 107 2.24 -2.61 -22.31
CA ALA A 107 2.55 -1.18 -22.30
C ALA A 107 2.12 -0.51 -20.99
N ILE A 108 0.92 -0.84 -20.50
CA ILE A 108 0.40 -0.32 -19.23
C ILE A 108 1.27 -0.79 -18.06
N VAL A 109 1.58 -2.10 -17.99
CA VAL A 109 2.44 -2.69 -16.97
C VAL A 109 3.83 -2.05 -17.00
N SER A 110 4.44 -1.88 -18.19
CA SER A 110 5.74 -1.22 -18.32
C SER A 110 5.74 0.21 -17.76
N LYS A 111 4.68 0.99 -18.00
CA LYS A 111 4.56 2.36 -17.44
C LYS A 111 4.29 2.35 -15.94
N TYR A 112 3.47 1.42 -15.45
CA TYR A 112 3.25 1.20 -14.02
C TYR A 112 4.58 0.89 -13.29
N LEU A 113 5.41 0.01 -13.85
CA LEU A 113 6.70 -0.37 -13.26
C LEU A 113 7.66 0.81 -13.15
N LYS A 114 7.59 1.80 -14.05
CA LYS A 114 8.35 3.05 -13.90
C LYS A 114 7.94 3.85 -12.66
N ILE A 115 6.64 3.89 -12.34
CA ILE A 115 6.14 4.54 -11.12
C ILE A 115 6.67 3.77 -9.90
N LYS A 116 6.48 2.44 -9.89
CA LYS A 116 6.97 1.55 -8.83
C LYS A 116 8.46 1.77 -8.55
N ASN A 117 9.29 1.73 -9.58
CA ASN A 117 10.75 1.85 -9.48
C ASN A 117 11.25 3.23 -9.08
N ALA A 118 10.45 4.28 -9.27
CA ALA A 118 10.74 5.60 -8.72
C ALA A 118 10.42 5.64 -7.22
N LEU A 119 9.28 5.06 -6.82
CA LEU A 119 8.86 5.03 -5.42
C LEU A 119 9.79 4.18 -4.53
N THR A 120 10.37 3.10 -5.05
CA THR A 120 11.41 2.32 -4.34
C THR A 120 12.68 3.11 -4.03
N LYS A 121 12.90 4.23 -4.73
CA LYS A 121 14.06 5.12 -4.58
C LYS A 121 13.71 6.44 -3.89
N ASP A 122 12.51 6.53 -3.32
CA ASP A 122 11.96 7.77 -2.75
C ASP A 122 11.91 8.94 -3.76
N ASP A 123 11.90 8.64 -5.07
CA ASP A 123 11.90 9.64 -6.13
C ASP A 123 10.47 10.09 -6.45
N SER A 124 9.95 10.97 -5.60
CA SER A 124 8.62 11.56 -5.74
C SER A 124 8.39 12.26 -7.10
N LYS A 125 9.44 12.89 -7.63
CA LYS A 125 9.36 13.64 -8.90
C LYS A 125 9.38 12.68 -10.09
N GLY A 126 10.22 11.66 -10.04
CA GLY A 126 10.25 10.57 -11.02
C GLY A 126 8.93 9.80 -11.06
N ALA A 127 8.35 9.50 -9.89
CA ALA A 127 7.05 8.84 -9.79
C ALA A 127 5.95 9.70 -10.45
N ALA A 128 5.94 11.00 -10.18
CA ALA A 128 4.99 11.92 -10.80
C ALA A 128 5.18 12.02 -12.33
N ALA A 129 6.42 12.04 -12.81
CA ALA A 129 6.72 12.07 -14.25
C ALA A 129 6.29 10.77 -14.94
N ALA A 130 6.61 9.61 -14.35
CA ALA A 130 6.19 8.30 -14.86
C ALA A 130 4.65 8.15 -14.88
N ALA A 131 3.96 8.68 -13.86
CA ALA A 131 2.50 8.70 -13.83
C ALA A 131 1.92 9.51 -15.00
N LYS A 132 2.54 10.64 -15.38
CA LYS A 132 2.14 11.41 -16.58
C LYS A 132 2.36 10.63 -17.89
N GLU A 133 3.34 9.74 -17.95
CA GLU A 133 3.45 8.83 -19.10
C GLU A 133 2.33 7.79 -19.11
N LEU A 134 1.98 7.23 -17.94
CA LEU A 134 0.92 6.23 -17.83
C LEU A 134 -0.46 6.83 -18.15
N ILE A 135 -0.78 8.04 -17.68
CA ILE A 135 -2.06 8.69 -18.01
C ILE A 135 -2.21 8.92 -19.51
N ALA A 136 -1.12 9.28 -20.20
CA ALA A 136 -1.10 9.43 -21.65
C ALA A 136 -1.35 8.10 -22.36
N ALA A 137 -0.76 7.00 -21.88
CA ALA A 137 -1.01 5.66 -22.40
C ALA A 137 -2.48 5.24 -22.22
N LEU A 138 -3.06 5.49 -21.04
CA LEU A 138 -4.48 5.20 -20.73
C LEU A 138 -5.47 6.08 -21.51
N ASN A 139 -5.06 7.25 -21.97
CA ASN A 139 -5.88 8.10 -22.83
C ASN A 139 -5.87 7.62 -24.29
N ASN A 140 -4.78 7.01 -24.73
CA ASN A 140 -4.60 6.56 -26.11
C ASN A 140 -5.01 5.09 -26.32
N SER A 141 -5.34 4.38 -25.25
CA SER A 141 -5.74 2.98 -25.32
C SER A 141 -7.22 2.83 -25.70
N ASN A 142 -7.51 1.97 -26.69
CA ASN A 142 -8.87 1.64 -27.10
C ASN A 142 -9.21 0.19 -26.78
N SER A 143 -10.47 -0.05 -26.44
CA SER A 143 -11.04 -1.37 -26.14
C SER A 143 -11.97 -1.88 -27.24
N SER A 144 -11.96 -1.23 -28.42
CA SER A 144 -12.95 -1.48 -29.47
C SER A 144 -12.95 -2.93 -29.95
N SER A 145 -11.77 -3.58 -29.98
CA SER A 145 -11.57 -4.97 -30.38
C SER A 145 -11.98 -6.01 -29.34
N LEU A 146 -12.33 -5.61 -28.12
CA LEU A 146 -12.75 -6.53 -27.06
C LEU A 146 -14.24 -6.88 -27.17
N ASP A 147 -14.58 -8.11 -26.76
CA ASP A 147 -15.96 -8.48 -26.49
C ASP A 147 -16.57 -7.62 -25.37
N THR A 148 -17.90 -7.58 -25.27
CA THR A 148 -18.60 -6.71 -24.33
C THR A 148 -18.18 -6.91 -22.87
N LYS A 149 -17.92 -8.15 -22.44
CA LYS A 149 -17.56 -8.45 -21.05
C LYS A 149 -16.14 -7.96 -20.74
N LEU A 150 -15.18 -8.23 -21.63
CA LEU A 150 -13.81 -7.74 -21.49
C LEU A 150 -13.74 -6.21 -21.64
N LYS A 151 -14.50 -5.63 -22.56
CA LYS A 151 -14.61 -4.18 -22.76
C LYS A 151 -15.08 -3.47 -21.50
N ASN A 152 -16.11 -4.00 -20.82
CA ASN A 152 -16.60 -3.42 -19.57
C ASN A 152 -15.54 -3.48 -18.46
N LYS A 153 -14.88 -4.64 -18.29
CA LYS A 153 -13.79 -4.79 -17.31
C LYS A 153 -12.66 -3.80 -17.57
N TYR A 154 -12.30 -3.64 -18.84
CA TYR A 154 -11.24 -2.72 -19.20
C TYR A 154 -11.61 -1.26 -18.97
N ASN A 155 -12.81 -0.85 -19.39
CA ASN A 155 -13.25 0.53 -19.24
C ASN A 155 -13.36 0.92 -17.76
N ALA A 156 -13.78 0.00 -16.90
CA ALA A 156 -13.74 0.17 -15.44
C ALA A 156 -12.30 0.39 -14.96
N PHE A 157 -11.38 -0.52 -15.29
CA PHE A 157 -9.94 -0.37 -15.00
C PHE A 157 -9.39 0.98 -15.45
N VAL A 158 -9.68 1.42 -16.68
CA VAL A 158 -9.18 2.71 -17.20
C VAL A 158 -9.75 3.88 -16.41
N GLY A 159 -11.02 3.82 -15.99
CA GLY A 159 -11.64 4.84 -15.15
C GLY A 159 -10.90 5.00 -13.83
N ASP A 160 -10.74 3.90 -13.10
CA ASP A 160 -10.11 3.87 -11.78
C ASP A 160 -8.62 4.23 -11.86
N ALA A 161 -7.88 3.58 -12.76
CA ALA A 161 -6.45 3.83 -12.94
C ALA A 161 -6.15 5.29 -13.31
N LYS A 162 -7.01 5.94 -14.12
CA LYS A 162 -6.82 7.37 -14.44
C LYS A 162 -6.92 8.27 -13.21
N VAL A 163 -7.85 7.98 -12.30
CA VAL A 163 -7.97 8.72 -11.03
C VAL A 163 -6.70 8.53 -10.22
N HIS A 164 -6.26 7.28 -10.02
CA HIS A 164 -5.09 6.97 -9.21
C HIS A 164 -3.81 7.60 -9.77
N VAL A 165 -3.58 7.43 -11.07
CA VAL A 165 -2.40 7.97 -11.76
C VAL A 165 -2.40 9.50 -11.76
N LYS A 166 -3.55 10.16 -11.86
CA LYS A 166 -3.65 11.62 -11.74
C LYS A 166 -3.19 12.09 -10.37
N HIS A 167 -3.65 11.44 -9.30
CA HIS A 167 -3.21 11.77 -7.93
C HIS A 167 -1.71 11.57 -7.74
N ILE A 168 -1.11 10.50 -8.29
CA ILE A 168 0.34 10.31 -8.24
C ILE A 168 1.09 11.41 -9.02
N GLY A 169 0.60 11.71 -10.23
CA GLY A 169 1.22 12.64 -11.18
C GLY A 169 1.16 14.11 -10.79
N GLU A 170 0.11 14.53 -10.09
CA GLU A 170 -0.11 15.92 -9.68
C GLU A 170 0.44 16.26 -8.30
N ASN A 171 0.84 15.26 -7.51
CA ASN A 171 1.31 15.45 -6.13
C ASN A 171 2.80 15.17 -5.96
N ALA A 172 3.63 15.66 -6.89
CA ALA A 172 5.09 15.63 -6.75
C ALA A 172 5.52 16.33 -5.45
N GLY A 173 6.41 15.68 -4.70
CA GLY A 173 6.85 16.08 -3.37
C GLY A 173 5.99 15.53 -2.22
N LYS A 174 4.86 14.88 -2.47
CA LYS A 174 3.98 14.29 -1.44
C LYS A 174 4.06 12.76 -1.50
N MET A 175 5.14 12.20 -0.95
CA MET A 175 5.43 10.76 -1.05
C MET A 175 4.33 9.87 -0.48
N GLU A 176 3.80 10.18 0.69
CA GLU A 176 2.73 9.39 1.32
C GLU A 176 1.48 9.32 0.44
N HIS A 177 1.05 10.48 -0.07
CA HIS A 177 -0.07 10.59 -1.01
C HIS A 177 0.19 9.77 -2.28
N GLN A 178 1.41 9.82 -2.83
CA GLN A 178 1.75 9.04 -4.02
C GLN A 178 1.74 7.53 -3.75
N ARG A 179 2.20 7.09 -2.58
CA ARG A 179 2.20 5.67 -2.17
C ARG A 179 0.80 5.14 -1.95
N GLU A 180 -0.08 5.92 -1.32
CA GLU A 180 -1.48 5.59 -1.11
C GLU A 180 -2.18 5.31 -2.45
N TYR A 181 -2.07 6.24 -3.39
CA TYR A 181 -2.67 6.08 -4.71
C TYR A 181 -1.95 5.04 -5.57
N PHE A 182 -0.66 4.79 -5.34
CA PHE A 182 0.06 3.69 -5.97
C PHE A 182 -0.43 2.32 -5.49
N SER A 183 -0.82 2.20 -4.22
CA SER A 183 -1.42 0.97 -3.68
C SER A 183 -2.76 0.65 -4.34
N LEU A 184 -3.61 1.66 -4.56
CA LEU A 184 -4.86 1.48 -5.30
C LEU A 184 -4.59 1.09 -6.76
N LEU A 185 -3.67 1.79 -7.43
CA LEU A 185 -3.25 1.48 -8.79
C LEU A 185 -2.68 0.04 -8.92
N SER A 186 -1.98 -0.44 -7.90
CA SER A 186 -1.41 -1.80 -7.89
C SER A 186 -2.49 -2.88 -7.91
N GLN A 187 -3.60 -2.66 -7.21
CA GLN A 187 -4.76 -3.56 -7.22
C GLN A 187 -5.45 -3.57 -8.61
N ASP A 188 -5.58 -2.39 -9.23
CA ASP A 188 -6.13 -2.26 -10.58
C ASP A 188 -5.27 -3.00 -11.61
N VAL A 189 -3.94 -2.82 -11.54
CA VAL A 189 -2.99 -3.46 -12.47
C VAL A 189 -2.95 -4.97 -12.26
N PHE A 190 -3.03 -5.46 -11.02
CA PHE A 190 -3.19 -6.89 -10.75
C PHE A 190 -4.46 -7.45 -11.41
N SER A 191 -5.60 -6.76 -11.25
CA SER A 191 -6.87 -7.14 -11.87
C SER A 191 -6.78 -7.14 -13.40
N LEU A 192 -6.08 -6.15 -13.99
CA LEU A 192 -5.79 -6.09 -15.41
C LEU A 192 -4.97 -7.31 -15.87
N ILE A 193 -3.89 -7.65 -15.16
CA ILE A 193 -3.05 -8.82 -15.50
C ILE A 193 -3.86 -10.11 -15.40
N LYS A 194 -4.68 -10.30 -14.36
CA LYS A 194 -5.56 -11.48 -14.26
C LYS A 194 -6.57 -11.54 -15.41
N ALA A 195 -7.16 -10.41 -15.79
CA ALA A 195 -8.19 -10.35 -16.82
C ALA A 195 -7.62 -10.47 -18.25
N PHE A 196 -6.50 -9.82 -18.55
CA PHE A 196 -5.95 -9.64 -19.90
C PHE A 196 -4.62 -10.33 -20.15
N GLY A 197 -3.93 -10.76 -19.09
CA GLY A 197 -2.59 -11.33 -19.18
C GLY A 197 -1.53 -10.32 -19.58
N THR A 198 -0.27 -10.71 -19.40
CA THR A 198 0.91 -9.97 -19.87
C THR A 198 1.91 -10.97 -20.44
N LYS A 199 2.72 -10.53 -21.40
CA LYS A 199 3.85 -11.29 -21.94
C LYS A 199 5.11 -11.15 -21.10
N GLN A 200 5.13 -10.18 -20.18
CA GLN A 200 6.24 -9.95 -19.28
C GLN A 200 6.10 -10.91 -18.10
N THR A 201 7.18 -11.60 -17.74
CA THR A 201 7.24 -12.29 -16.46
C THR A 201 7.18 -11.25 -15.35
N VAL A 202 6.16 -11.36 -14.50
CA VAL A 202 5.98 -10.46 -13.36
C VAL A 202 5.58 -11.23 -12.12
N TYR A 203 5.90 -10.65 -10.97
CA TYR A 203 5.66 -11.19 -9.64
C TYR A 203 4.68 -10.27 -8.93
N GLN A 204 3.76 -10.84 -8.17
CA GLN A 204 3.02 -10.08 -7.17
C GLN A 204 3.75 -10.22 -5.86
N ASP A 205 4.16 -9.08 -5.32
CA ASP A 205 4.79 -8.97 -4.02
C ASP A 205 3.77 -8.43 -3.02
N TYR A 206 4.03 -8.66 -1.73
CA TYR A 206 3.16 -8.26 -0.63
C TYR A 206 3.96 -7.81 0.59
N CYS A 207 3.57 -6.68 1.18
CA CYS A 207 4.09 -6.14 2.43
C CYS A 207 2.96 -6.11 3.48
N PRO A 208 3.04 -6.92 4.55
CA PRO A 208 1.98 -6.99 5.57
C PRO A 208 1.88 -5.74 6.44
N MET A 209 2.88 -4.86 6.43
CA MET A 209 2.90 -3.64 7.24
C MET A 209 2.17 -2.48 6.58
N TYR A 210 1.98 -2.51 5.27
CA TYR A 210 1.35 -1.41 4.55
C TYR A 210 -0.17 -1.52 4.55
N GLY A 211 -0.86 -0.42 4.88
CA GLY A 211 -2.33 -0.34 4.85
C GLY A 211 -3.02 -1.39 5.71
N ASP A 212 -2.49 -1.62 6.92
CA ASP A 212 -2.95 -2.66 7.86
C ASP A 212 -2.96 -4.09 7.25
N GLY A 213 -2.04 -4.34 6.30
CA GLY A 213 -1.93 -5.62 5.58
C GLY A 213 -3.00 -5.82 4.49
N LYS A 214 -3.88 -4.85 4.25
CA LYS A 214 -4.98 -5.01 3.30
C LYS A 214 -4.60 -4.61 1.88
N THR A 215 -3.67 -3.67 1.73
CA THR A 215 -3.41 -3.01 0.44
C THR A 215 -1.93 -3.01 0.05
N GLY A 216 -1.08 -3.72 0.80
CA GLY A 216 0.37 -3.80 0.59
C GLY A 216 0.83 -4.63 -0.60
N TYR A 217 0.04 -4.79 -1.66
CA TYR A 217 0.39 -5.60 -2.84
C TYR A 217 0.96 -4.75 -3.97
N TRP A 218 1.96 -5.23 -4.70
CA TRP A 218 2.44 -4.57 -5.93
C TRP A 218 2.91 -5.59 -6.97
N ILE A 219 3.11 -5.12 -8.20
CA ILE A 219 3.67 -5.94 -9.29
C ILE A 219 5.15 -5.58 -9.49
N SER A 220 6.00 -6.60 -9.59
CA SER A 220 7.45 -6.48 -9.81
C SER A 220 7.89 -7.27 -11.04
N GLU A 221 8.93 -6.80 -11.71
CA GLU A 221 9.61 -7.47 -12.82
C GLU A 221 10.83 -8.30 -12.36
N THR A 222 11.16 -8.24 -11.07
CA THR A 222 12.32 -8.94 -10.47
C THR A 222 11.87 -9.86 -9.34
N LYS A 223 12.67 -10.90 -9.08
CA LYS A 223 12.50 -11.76 -7.89
C LYS A 223 12.97 -11.07 -6.59
N ASP A 224 13.76 -10.01 -6.71
CA ASP A 224 14.14 -9.21 -5.55
C ASP A 224 12.93 -8.38 -5.10
N VAL A 225 12.54 -8.54 -3.84
CA VAL A 225 11.47 -7.76 -3.20
C VAL A 225 12.05 -6.38 -2.84
N ILE A 226 11.62 -5.36 -3.59
CA ILE A 226 12.01 -3.97 -3.36
C ILE A 226 10.74 -3.15 -3.11
N ASN A 227 10.52 -2.78 -1.86
CA ASN A 227 9.25 -2.24 -1.36
C ASN A 227 9.02 -0.77 -1.79
N PRO A 228 8.02 -0.48 -2.63
CA PRO A 228 7.72 0.89 -3.08
C PRO A 228 6.98 1.73 -2.03
N TYR A 229 6.40 1.09 -1.00
CA TYR A 229 5.59 1.72 0.02
C TYR A 229 6.39 2.34 1.16
N TYR A 230 7.60 1.85 1.40
CA TYR A 230 8.49 2.40 2.42
C TYR A 230 9.83 2.87 1.85
N GLY A 231 10.17 2.52 0.60
CA GLY A 231 11.37 3.00 -0.06
C GLY A 231 12.62 2.65 0.76
N SER A 232 13.50 3.62 0.99
CA SER A 232 14.74 3.40 1.75
C SER A 232 14.52 2.99 3.21
N GLU A 233 13.36 3.26 3.81
CA GLU A 233 13.08 2.93 5.22
C GLU A 233 12.94 1.42 5.46
N MET A 234 12.34 0.70 4.51
CA MET A 234 12.10 -0.75 4.63
C MET A 234 12.17 -1.44 3.25
N LEU A 235 13.30 -1.25 2.56
CA LEU A 235 13.45 -1.62 1.16
C LEU A 235 13.17 -3.11 0.88
N ASN A 236 13.49 -4.00 1.80
CA ASN A 236 13.34 -5.45 1.61
C ASN A 236 12.13 -6.03 2.37
N CYS A 237 11.20 -5.20 2.85
CA CYS A 237 10.02 -5.67 3.55
C CYS A 237 8.99 -6.22 2.55
N GLY A 238 8.73 -7.52 2.61
CA GLY A 238 7.67 -8.19 1.87
C GLY A 238 8.09 -9.56 1.35
N ASN A 239 7.18 -10.22 0.66
CA ASN A 239 7.41 -11.54 0.05
C ASN A 239 6.71 -11.62 -1.31
N ILE A 240 7.22 -12.47 -2.20
CA ILE A 240 6.52 -12.84 -3.43
C ILE A 240 5.36 -13.77 -3.07
N VAL A 241 4.15 -13.46 -3.52
CA VAL A 241 2.95 -14.29 -3.30
C VAL A 241 2.50 -15.02 -4.57
N GLN A 242 2.76 -14.45 -5.75
CA GLN A 242 2.30 -15.03 -7.01
C GLN A 242 3.27 -14.73 -8.16
N THR A 243 3.45 -15.71 -9.06
CA THR A 243 4.25 -15.54 -10.28
C THR A 243 3.34 -15.65 -11.51
N PHE A 244 3.46 -14.67 -12.41
CA PHE A 244 2.78 -14.64 -13.71
C PHE A 244 3.78 -14.90 -14.83
N LEU A 245 3.52 -15.94 -15.62
CA LEU A 245 4.34 -16.40 -16.74
C LEU A 245 3.54 -16.42 -18.05
#